data_AF-A0AAW2MJ66-F1
#
_entry.id   AF-A0AAW2MJ66-F1
#
_cell.length_a   1.000
_cell.length_b   1.000
_cell.length_c   1.000
_cell.angle_alpha   90.00
_cell.angle_beta   90.00
_cell.angle_gamma   90.00
#
_symmetry.space_group_name_H-M   'P 1'
#
loop_
_entity.id
_entity.type
_entity.pdbx_description
1 polymer ?
#
loop_
_entity_poly.entity_id
_entity_poly.type
_entity_poly.pdbx_seq_one_letter_code
_entity_poly.pdbx_strand_id
1 'polypeptide(L)'
;MIDEDFICATMDWWPPTKCDYGTCSWGSASLLNLNFLLRLYFIAAFSPLKLRLGGTLQDKLRYQTTNDPRPCNQFARNSSEMFGFSEGCLPMSRWDELNNFFKMAGAEVIFGLNALTGRTIGSDGTCTGAWDSSNAESLIRHTVNSGYTIHGWELGVDEHLIDKILDPSYLDGGAQPFRDLQNILKSSGTSTVAWVGEAGGAYNSGRNLVTNAFVFSFWYLDQLGMSSSTDTKTYCRQSLIGGNYGLLNTTTYVPNPDYYSALLWHRLMGRKVLSTSFVGTNKIRAYAHCAKNSPGITLLLINLDNSTAVQVGLSVENIVQQTRKTKFTSIYKHHTKFEMMREEYHLTPKDGDLHSQTMLLNGEIIYVNSSGIIPPLEPRRVNPSEPISVAPFSILFARIPSIQLPVCK
;
A
#
# COMPACT_ATOMS: atom_id res chain seq x y z
N MET A 1 -12.41 0.09 12.43
CA MET A 1 -12.46 -0.97 11.39
C MET A 1 -11.90 -0.39 10.12
N ILE A 2 -11.07 -1.14 9.40
CA ILE A 2 -10.55 -0.76 8.09
C ILE A 2 -11.41 -1.32 6.95
N ASP A 3 -11.16 -0.91 5.71
CA ASP A 3 -11.84 -1.45 4.53
C ASP A 3 -11.37 -2.89 4.24
N GLU A 4 -12.18 -3.66 3.50
CA GLU A 4 -11.85 -5.05 3.12
C GLU A 4 -10.62 -5.13 2.20
N ASP A 5 -10.48 -4.09 1.38
CA ASP A 5 -9.44 -3.78 0.42
C ASP A 5 -8.56 -2.62 0.92
N PHE A 6 -8.20 -2.68 2.21
CA PHE A 6 -7.33 -1.70 2.87
C PHE A 6 -6.01 -1.45 2.12
N ILE A 7 -5.45 -2.49 1.49
CA ILE A 7 -4.27 -2.36 0.65
C ILE A 7 -4.66 -1.69 -0.67
N CYS A 8 -4.00 -0.60 -0.99
CA CYS A 8 -4.09 0.12 -2.25
C CYS A 8 -2.68 0.30 -2.82
N ALA A 9 -2.57 0.52 -4.12
CA ALA A 9 -1.32 0.92 -4.76
C ALA A 9 -1.56 2.08 -5.72
N THR A 10 -0.53 2.87 -5.99
CA THR A 10 -0.62 3.95 -6.96
C THR A 10 0.02 3.56 -8.30
N MET A 11 -0.35 4.29 -9.35
CA MET A 11 0.34 4.27 -10.64
C MET A 11 0.55 5.70 -11.11
N ASP A 12 1.72 5.96 -11.69
CA ASP A 12 2.20 7.32 -11.94
C ASP A 12 2.30 7.64 -13.44
N TRP A 13 2.52 8.92 -13.73
CA TRP A 13 2.67 9.49 -15.06
C TRP A 13 4.13 9.63 -15.49
N TRP A 14 5.10 9.51 -14.57
CA TRP A 14 6.53 9.73 -14.84
C TRP A 14 7.07 8.99 -16.08
N PRO A 15 7.69 9.69 -17.04
CA PRO A 15 8.24 9.07 -18.23
C PRO A 15 9.55 8.31 -17.93
N PRO A 16 10.05 7.48 -18.87
CA PRO A 16 11.32 6.75 -18.71
C PRO A 16 12.52 7.66 -18.45
N THR A 17 12.42 8.94 -18.83
CA THR A 17 13.45 9.98 -18.67
C THR A 17 13.44 10.63 -17.29
N LYS A 18 12.53 10.27 -16.38
CA LYS A 18 12.58 10.66 -14.98
C LYS A 18 13.71 9.90 -14.29
N CYS A 19 14.75 10.63 -13.93
CA CYS A 19 15.92 10.09 -13.26
C CYS A 19 16.13 10.80 -11.93
N ASP A 20 16.39 10.01 -10.89
CA ASP A 20 16.77 10.48 -9.57
C ASP A 20 18.05 9.78 -9.16
N TYR A 21 18.95 10.51 -8.50
CA TYR A 21 20.19 9.94 -7.97
C TYR A 21 21.02 9.21 -9.04
N GLY A 22 20.98 9.70 -10.29
CA GLY A 22 21.72 9.13 -11.42
C GLY A 22 21.08 7.88 -12.07
N THR A 23 19.89 7.45 -11.64
CA THR A 23 19.20 6.29 -12.23
C THR A 23 17.77 6.62 -12.64
N CYS A 24 17.31 6.05 -13.76
CA CYS A 24 15.96 6.29 -14.28
C CYS A 24 15.09 5.05 -14.01
N SER A 25 14.56 4.96 -12.79
CA SER A 25 13.87 3.77 -12.26
C SER A 25 12.43 3.59 -12.76
N TRP A 26 11.94 4.48 -13.64
CA TRP A 26 10.56 4.48 -14.12
C TRP A 26 10.34 3.63 -15.37
N GLY A 27 11.33 3.54 -16.29
CA GLY A 27 11.21 2.69 -17.49
C GLY A 27 9.84 2.82 -18.18
N SER A 28 9.24 1.68 -18.56
CA SER A 28 7.87 1.61 -19.10
C SER A 28 6.81 1.32 -18.02
N ALA A 29 6.87 2.07 -16.91
CA ALA A 29 5.92 1.99 -15.79
C ALA A 29 4.85 3.09 -15.79
N SER A 30 4.94 4.08 -16.69
CA SER A 30 3.97 5.17 -16.77
C SER A 30 2.62 4.67 -17.23
N LEU A 31 1.54 5.27 -16.73
CA LEU A 31 0.19 5.06 -17.27
C LEU A 31 0.12 5.24 -18.80
N LEU A 32 0.99 6.05 -19.38
CA LEU A 32 1.03 6.27 -20.83
C LEU A 32 1.75 5.17 -21.64
N ASN A 33 2.60 4.35 -21.02
CA ASN A 33 3.47 3.41 -21.75
C ASN A 33 3.59 1.99 -21.14
N LEU A 34 2.86 1.73 -20.05
CA LEU A 34 2.74 0.41 -19.42
C LEU A 34 2.25 -0.66 -20.42
N ASN A 35 2.86 -1.85 -20.40
CA ASN A 35 2.37 -3.04 -21.12
C ASN A 35 1.52 -3.93 -20.19
N PHE A 36 0.42 -4.50 -20.66
CA PHE A 36 -0.63 -5.06 -19.79
C PHE A 36 -0.59 -6.59 -19.60
N LEU A 37 0.05 -7.36 -20.50
CA LEU A 37 -0.25 -8.80 -20.65
C LEU A 37 0.20 -9.70 -19.49
N LEU A 38 1.32 -9.42 -18.83
CA LEU A 38 1.86 -10.30 -17.76
C LEU A 38 1.41 -9.90 -16.34
N ARG A 39 0.65 -8.81 -16.21
CA ARG A 39 0.54 -8.04 -14.95
C ARG A 39 -0.80 -8.20 -14.22
N LEU A 40 -1.80 -8.78 -14.90
CA LEU A 40 -3.13 -9.02 -14.34
C LEU A 40 -3.07 -9.85 -13.05
N TYR A 41 -2.23 -10.88 -13.00
CA TYR A 41 -2.16 -11.80 -11.85
C TYR A 41 -1.73 -11.11 -10.55
N PHE A 42 -0.85 -10.09 -10.63
CA PHE A 42 -0.38 -9.39 -9.44
C PHE A 42 -1.43 -8.46 -8.84
N ILE A 43 -2.32 -7.92 -9.67
CA ILE A 43 -3.45 -7.12 -9.19
C ILE A 43 -4.56 -8.06 -8.69
N ALA A 44 -4.88 -9.10 -9.47
CA ALA A 44 -5.91 -10.07 -9.14
C ALA A 44 -5.63 -10.85 -7.84
N ALA A 45 -4.37 -10.96 -7.42
CA ALA A 45 -3.99 -11.59 -6.15
C ALA A 45 -4.58 -10.91 -4.91
N PHE A 46 -5.01 -9.64 -5.03
CA PHE A 46 -5.68 -8.86 -3.98
C PHE A 46 -7.19 -8.75 -4.19
N SER A 47 -7.70 -9.09 -5.38
CA SER A 47 -9.07 -8.86 -5.88
C SER A 47 -10.15 -8.54 -4.80
N PRO A 48 -10.60 -7.28 -4.66
CA PRO A 48 -10.15 -6.11 -5.42
C PRO A 48 -8.87 -5.46 -4.87
N LEU A 49 -8.09 -4.84 -5.76
CA LEU A 49 -7.04 -3.88 -5.41
C LEU A 49 -7.49 -2.48 -5.81
N LYS A 50 -7.50 -1.54 -4.86
CA LYS A 50 -7.63 -0.12 -5.17
C LYS A 50 -6.37 0.38 -5.89
N LEU A 51 -6.54 1.01 -7.05
CA LEU A 51 -5.48 1.61 -7.83
C LEU A 51 -5.73 3.12 -7.96
N ARG A 52 -4.86 3.92 -7.33
CA ARG A 52 -4.88 5.38 -7.45
C ARG A 52 -3.97 5.82 -8.59
N LEU A 53 -4.55 6.39 -9.64
CA LEU A 53 -3.88 6.86 -10.84
C LEU A 53 -3.63 8.36 -10.71
N GLY A 54 -2.39 8.77 -10.54
CA GLY A 54 -2.08 10.16 -10.20
C GLY A 54 -0.59 10.42 -10.10
N GLY A 55 -0.21 11.27 -9.16
CA GLY A 55 1.18 11.70 -8.94
C GLY A 55 1.45 13.09 -9.52
N THR A 56 2.67 13.59 -9.35
CA THR A 56 3.02 14.99 -9.61
C THR A 56 2.67 15.48 -11.02
N LEU A 57 2.89 14.66 -12.07
CA LEU A 57 2.62 15.10 -13.44
C LEU A 57 1.15 15.06 -13.85
N GLN A 58 0.22 14.62 -12.97
CA GLN A 58 -1.21 14.63 -13.28
C GLN A 58 -1.72 16.05 -13.59
N ASP A 59 -1.16 17.06 -12.91
CA ASP A 59 -1.53 18.46 -13.07
C ASP A 59 -0.85 19.12 -14.30
N LYS A 60 -0.07 18.33 -15.04
CA LYS A 60 0.50 18.67 -16.36
C LYS A 60 -0.05 17.78 -17.47
N LEU A 61 -1.11 17.03 -17.20
CA LEU A 61 -1.72 16.10 -18.14
C LEU A 61 -2.95 16.72 -18.79
N ARG A 62 -2.98 16.70 -20.12
CA ARG A 62 -4.17 17.00 -20.92
C ARG A 62 -4.86 15.71 -21.34
N TYR A 63 -6.19 15.68 -21.34
CA TYR A 63 -6.98 14.58 -21.89
C TYR A 63 -7.33 14.87 -23.35
N GLN A 64 -7.03 13.95 -24.27
CA GLN A 64 -7.39 14.12 -25.68
C GLN A 64 -8.92 14.11 -25.84
N THR A 65 -9.47 15.10 -26.55
CA THR A 65 -10.90 15.14 -26.88
C THR A 65 -11.12 14.93 -28.38
N THR A 66 -12.33 14.55 -28.77
CA THR A 66 -12.68 14.17 -30.16
C THR A 66 -12.38 15.26 -31.19
N ASN A 67 -12.35 16.52 -30.76
CA ASN A 67 -12.13 17.69 -31.61
C ASN A 67 -10.82 18.42 -31.28
N ASP A 68 -9.91 17.81 -30.52
CA ASP A 68 -8.65 18.48 -30.16
C ASP A 68 -7.65 18.45 -31.34
N PRO A 69 -7.32 19.60 -31.95
CA PRO A 69 -6.36 19.64 -33.06
C PRO A 69 -4.91 19.47 -32.59
N ARG A 70 -4.64 19.52 -31.28
CA ARG A 70 -3.27 19.47 -30.75
C ARG A 70 -2.72 18.05 -30.75
N PRO A 71 -1.45 17.85 -31.17
CA PRO A 71 -0.80 16.56 -31.09
C PRO A 71 -0.77 16.05 -29.65
N CYS A 72 -1.05 14.77 -29.46
CA CYS A 72 -1.06 14.13 -28.15
C CYS A 72 0.35 13.63 -27.81
N ASN A 73 1.18 14.55 -27.32
CA ASN A 73 2.59 14.28 -27.02
C ASN A 73 2.77 13.66 -25.63
N GLN A 74 3.79 12.82 -25.50
CA GLN A 74 4.23 12.29 -24.21
C GLN A 74 5.00 13.36 -23.42
N PHE A 75 5.10 13.19 -22.09
CA PHE A 75 5.96 14.02 -21.26
C PHE A 75 7.41 13.98 -21.74
N ALA A 76 8.01 15.14 -21.97
CA ALA A 76 9.41 15.30 -22.30
C ALA A 76 10.12 16.13 -21.23
N ARG A 77 11.42 15.89 -21.01
CA ARG A 77 12.18 16.66 -20.03
C ARG A 77 12.31 18.11 -20.50
N ASN A 78 11.93 19.05 -19.65
CA ASN A 78 12.07 20.49 -19.89
C ASN A 78 12.31 21.19 -18.55
N SER A 79 13.57 21.50 -18.23
CA SER A 79 13.97 22.06 -16.93
C SER A 79 13.41 23.46 -16.67
N SER A 80 13.00 24.17 -17.71
CA SER A 80 12.42 25.52 -17.59
C SER A 80 10.93 25.49 -17.22
N GLU A 81 10.30 24.32 -17.27
CA GLU A 81 8.90 24.15 -16.91
C GLU A 81 8.72 23.60 -15.50
N MET A 82 7.54 23.83 -14.93
CA MET A 82 7.12 23.24 -13.66
C MET A 82 7.36 21.72 -13.64
N PHE A 83 7.92 21.24 -12.53
CA PHE A 83 8.35 19.85 -12.30
C PHE A 83 9.45 19.34 -13.24
N GLY A 84 10.00 20.16 -14.14
CA GLY A 84 11.08 19.80 -15.05
C GLY A 84 10.65 18.98 -16.27
N PHE A 85 9.36 18.95 -16.60
CA PHE A 85 8.79 18.23 -17.75
C PHE A 85 7.78 19.09 -18.50
N SER A 86 7.55 18.80 -19.78
CA SER A 86 6.52 19.44 -20.62
C SER A 86 5.10 19.11 -20.15
N GLU A 87 4.08 19.75 -20.74
CA GLU A 87 2.74 19.16 -20.76
C GLU A 87 2.79 17.78 -21.44
N GLY A 88 2.04 16.82 -20.89
CA GLY A 88 1.80 15.52 -21.48
C GLY A 88 0.34 15.38 -21.89
N CYS A 89 0.03 14.40 -22.74
CA CYS A 89 -1.31 14.12 -23.19
C CYS A 89 -1.65 12.63 -23.00
N LEU A 90 -2.84 12.37 -22.46
CA LEU A 90 -3.46 11.05 -22.39
C LEU A 90 -4.33 10.84 -23.63
N PRO A 91 -3.93 9.98 -24.58
CA PRO A 91 -4.78 9.62 -25.71
C PRO A 91 -6.05 8.92 -25.23
N MET A 92 -7.18 9.17 -25.90
CA MET A 92 -8.44 8.55 -25.49
C MET A 92 -8.40 7.02 -25.67
N SER A 93 -7.76 6.53 -26.74
CA SER A 93 -7.53 5.09 -26.93
C SER A 93 -6.73 4.46 -25.79
N ARG A 94 -5.77 5.21 -25.23
CA ARG A 94 -4.97 4.73 -24.10
C ARG A 94 -5.80 4.67 -22.82
N TRP A 95 -6.71 5.61 -22.62
CA TRP A 95 -7.67 5.56 -21.52
C TRP A 95 -8.58 4.34 -21.62
N ASP A 96 -9.04 3.99 -22.83
CA ASP A 96 -9.85 2.78 -23.07
C ASP A 96 -9.05 1.50 -22.77
N GLU A 97 -7.79 1.42 -23.24
CA GLU A 97 -6.89 0.30 -22.93
C GLU A 97 -6.71 0.11 -21.41
N LEU A 98 -6.45 1.19 -20.68
CA LEU A 98 -6.26 1.17 -19.23
C LEU A 98 -7.51 0.66 -18.51
N ASN A 99 -8.69 1.20 -18.84
CA ASN A 99 -9.94 0.79 -18.18
C ASN A 99 -10.30 -0.67 -18.48
N ASN A 100 -10.05 -1.14 -19.70
CA ASN A 100 -10.22 -2.56 -20.04
C ASN A 100 -9.27 -3.44 -19.21
N PHE A 101 -8.01 -3.04 -19.07
CA PHE A 101 -7.04 -3.73 -18.22
C PHE A 101 -7.47 -3.77 -16.75
N PHE A 102 -7.88 -2.64 -16.17
CA PHE A 102 -8.31 -2.56 -14.77
C PHE A 102 -9.55 -3.42 -14.51
N LYS A 103 -10.52 -3.39 -15.43
CA LYS A 103 -11.71 -4.25 -15.37
C LYS A 103 -11.33 -5.73 -15.39
N MET A 104 -10.43 -6.13 -16.29
CA MET A 104 -9.94 -7.52 -16.36
C MET A 104 -9.17 -7.93 -15.09
N ALA A 105 -8.46 -7.00 -14.47
CA ALA A 105 -7.68 -7.23 -13.27
C ALA A 105 -8.52 -7.28 -11.98
N GLY A 106 -9.78 -6.84 -12.03
CA GLY A 106 -10.62 -6.65 -10.85
C GLY A 106 -10.15 -5.48 -9.97
N ALA A 107 -9.56 -4.44 -10.56
CA ALA A 107 -9.10 -3.27 -9.84
C ALA A 107 -10.22 -2.24 -9.64
N GLU A 108 -10.19 -1.57 -8.48
CA GLU A 108 -11.03 -0.41 -8.20
C GLU A 108 -10.23 0.87 -8.47
N VAL A 109 -10.63 1.65 -9.46
CA VAL A 109 -9.81 2.77 -9.95
C VAL A 109 -10.20 4.07 -9.28
N ILE A 110 -9.22 4.79 -8.75
CA ILE A 110 -9.31 6.19 -8.32
C ILE A 110 -8.45 7.02 -9.27
N PHE A 111 -8.96 8.13 -9.80
CA PHE A 111 -8.26 8.92 -10.82
C PHE A 111 -8.08 10.39 -10.40
N GLY A 112 -6.84 10.88 -10.46
CA GLY A 112 -6.48 12.27 -10.23
C GLY A 112 -6.64 13.16 -11.47
N LEU A 113 -7.51 14.16 -11.35
CA LEU A 113 -7.76 15.18 -12.36
C LEU A 113 -6.73 16.31 -12.28
N ASN A 114 -6.47 16.94 -13.44
CA ASN A 114 -5.57 18.08 -13.56
C ASN A 114 -6.15 19.34 -12.88
N ALA A 115 -5.54 19.69 -11.75
CA ALA A 115 -5.63 20.91 -10.93
C ALA A 115 -5.57 22.26 -11.65
N LEU A 116 -4.69 22.31 -12.64
CA LEU A 116 -4.07 23.52 -13.14
C LEU A 116 -4.64 23.99 -14.47
N THR A 117 -5.50 23.20 -15.10
CA THR A 117 -6.17 23.60 -16.36
C THR A 117 -6.89 24.94 -16.19
N GLY A 118 -6.55 25.92 -17.04
CA GLY A 118 -7.12 27.27 -17.03
C GLY A 118 -6.56 28.21 -15.95
N ARG A 119 -5.73 27.72 -15.03
CA ARG A 119 -5.10 28.53 -13.97
C ARG A 119 -3.74 29.06 -14.40
N THR A 120 -3.30 30.13 -13.75
CA THR A 120 -1.97 30.74 -13.95
C THR A 120 -1.14 30.59 -12.69
N ILE A 121 0.11 30.17 -12.85
CA ILE A 121 1.05 30.00 -11.74
C ILE A 121 2.08 31.11 -11.82
N GLY A 122 2.09 31.96 -10.79
CA GLY A 122 3.07 33.02 -10.61
C GLY A 122 4.46 32.49 -10.33
N SER A 123 5.48 33.33 -10.54
CA SER A 123 6.88 33.00 -10.26
C SER A 123 7.17 32.74 -8.78
N ASP A 124 6.30 33.21 -7.89
CA ASP A 124 6.31 32.98 -6.45
C ASP A 124 5.55 31.72 -6.01
N GLY A 125 5.05 30.93 -6.96
CA GLY A 125 4.24 29.74 -6.71
C GLY A 125 2.77 30.03 -6.47
N THR A 126 2.31 31.29 -6.57
CA THR A 126 0.89 31.60 -6.37
C THR A 126 0.05 31.11 -7.55
N CYS A 127 -0.97 30.30 -7.25
CA CYS A 127 -1.91 29.81 -8.25
C CYS A 127 -3.16 30.70 -8.28
N THR A 128 -3.42 31.37 -9.41
CA THR A 128 -4.52 32.32 -9.59
C THR A 128 -5.40 31.94 -10.79
N GLY A 129 -6.62 32.48 -10.82
CA GLY A 129 -7.61 32.17 -11.85
C GLY A 129 -8.56 31.03 -11.48
N ALA A 130 -9.66 30.93 -12.23
CA ALA A 130 -10.62 29.85 -12.08
C ALA A 130 -10.12 28.57 -12.76
N TRP A 131 -10.49 27.42 -12.21
CA TRP A 131 -10.25 26.13 -12.87
C TRP A 131 -11.18 25.97 -14.08
N ASP A 132 -10.61 25.60 -15.23
CA ASP A 132 -11.38 25.22 -16.41
C ASP A 132 -11.63 23.70 -16.39
N SER A 133 -12.87 23.34 -16.07
CA SER A 133 -13.32 21.95 -15.96
C SER A 133 -13.58 21.27 -17.31
N SER A 134 -13.59 22.00 -18.43
CA SER A 134 -14.07 21.48 -19.72
C SER A 134 -13.30 20.23 -20.19
N ASN A 135 -11.98 20.18 -19.98
CA ASN A 135 -11.17 19.02 -20.33
C ASN A 135 -11.50 17.79 -19.47
N ALA A 136 -11.66 17.99 -18.15
CA ALA A 136 -12.06 16.94 -17.22
C ALA A 136 -13.48 16.43 -17.50
N GLU A 137 -14.43 17.33 -17.78
CA GLU A 137 -15.80 16.97 -18.16
C GLU A 137 -15.84 16.11 -19.43
N SER A 138 -14.99 16.41 -20.41
CA SER A 138 -14.88 15.59 -21.63
C SER A 138 -14.39 14.17 -21.32
N LEU A 139 -13.37 14.02 -20.46
CA LEU A 139 -12.88 12.71 -20.03
C LEU A 139 -13.94 11.93 -19.25
N ILE A 140 -14.61 12.58 -18.28
CA ILE A 140 -15.66 11.97 -17.47
C ILE A 140 -16.83 11.53 -18.36
N ARG A 141 -17.26 12.38 -19.31
CA ARG A 141 -18.33 12.04 -20.26
C ARG A 141 -17.97 10.85 -21.12
N HIS A 142 -16.75 10.78 -21.64
CA HIS A 142 -16.27 9.61 -22.39
C HIS A 142 -16.28 8.35 -21.50
N THR A 143 -15.76 8.46 -20.28
CA THR A 143 -15.71 7.36 -19.29
C THR A 143 -17.10 6.78 -19.02
N VAL A 144 -18.09 7.66 -18.77
CA VAL A 144 -19.49 7.26 -18.54
C VAL A 144 -20.11 6.63 -19.80
N ASN A 145 -19.91 7.24 -20.97
CA ASN A 145 -20.45 6.73 -22.23
C ASN A 145 -19.88 5.36 -22.63
N SER A 146 -18.62 5.10 -22.29
CA SER A 146 -17.94 3.82 -22.52
C SER A 146 -18.27 2.76 -21.45
N GLY A 147 -19.05 3.11 -20.42
CA GLY A 147 -19.46 2.19 -19.36
C GLY A 147 -18.33 1.79 -18.41
N TYR A 148 -17.33 2.66 -18.25
CA TYR A 148 -16.24 2.46 -17.31
C TYR A 148 -16.61 2.99 -15.92
N THR A 149 -16.12 2.30 -14.88
CA THR A 149 -16.35 2.67 -13.49
C THR A 149 -15.09 3.26 -12.89
N ILE A 150 -15.20 4.47 -12.36
CA ILE A 150 -14.18 5.13 -11.53
C ILE A 150 -14.77 5.31 -10.14
N HIS A 151 -14.10 4.74 -9.13
CA HIS A 151 -14.55 4.68 -7.73
C HIS A 151 -14.34 6.00 -6.99
N GLY A 152 -13.39 6.82 -7.45
CA GLY A 152 -13.13 8.14 -6.90
C GLY A 152 -12.44 9.05 -7.90
N TRP A 153 -12.79 10.33 -7.87
CA TRP A 153 -12.08 11.38 -8.60
C TRP A 153 -11.35 12.26 -7.57
N GLU A 154 -10.05 12.41 -7.74
CA GLU A 154 -9.21 13.34 -6.97
C GLU A 154 -8.94 14.58 -7.81
N LEU A 155 -8.67 15.73 -7.18
CA LEU A 155 -8.38 16.98 -7.87
C LEU A 155 -7.14 17.63 -7.24
N GLY A 156 -6.05 17.71 -8.02
CA GLY A 156 -4.79 18.31 -7.61
C GLY A 156 -3.88 17.37 -6.81
N VAL A 157 -2.60 17.74 -6.73
CA VAL A 157 -1.56 17.16 -5.87
C VAL A 157 -0.93 18.30 -5.05
N ASP A 158 -0.40 18.01 -3.86
CA ASP A 158 0.21 19.03 -2.97
C ASP A 158 1.46 19.66 -3.64
N GLU A 159 1.35 20.96 -3.95
CA GLU A 159 2.40 21.76 -4.61
C GLU A 159 3.55 22.18 -3.67
N HIS A 160 3.43 21.93 -2.35
CA HIS A 160 4.42 22.33 -1.32
C HIS A 160 5.11 21.14 -0.63
N LEU A 161 5.15 19.98 -1.28
CA LEU A 161 5.68 18.75 -0.69
C LEU A 161 7.19 18.84 -0.34
N ILE A 162 7.97 19.61 -1.10
CA ILE A 162 9.42 19.77 -0.87
C ILE A 162 9.68 20.55 0.42
N ASP A 163 8.95 21.63 0.67
CA ASP A 163 9.15 22.51 1.82
C ASP A 163 8.75 21.84 3.14
N LYS A 164 7.74 20.96 3.12
CA LYS A 164 7.27 20.20 4.29
C LYS A 164 8.15 18.98 4.63
N ILE A 165 8.78 18.35 3.62
CA ILE A 165 9.60 17.12 3.79
C ILE A 165 11.02 17.43 4.31
N LEU A 166 11.53 18.64 4.11
CA LEU A 166 12.85 19.04 4.58
C LEU A 166 12.88 19.51 6.05
N ASP A 167 11.73 19.48 6.75
CA ASP A 167 11.62 19.77 8.17
C ASP A 167 11.77 18.49 9.03
N PRO A 168 12.87 18.34 9.80
CA PRO A 168 13.08 17.16 10.65
C PRO A 168 12.00 17.00 11.73
N SER A 169 11.39 18.10 12.20
CA SER A 169 10.31 18.06 13.20
C SER A 169 9.01 17.46 12.65
N TYR A 170 8.86 17.44 11.32
CA TYR A 170 7.74 16.83 10.61
C TYR A 170 7.91 15.29 10.45
N LEU A 171 9.14 14.79 10.41
CA LEU A 171 9.46 13.37 10.15
C LEU A 171 9.50 12.50 11.40
N ASP A 172 9.90 13.06 12.56
CA ASP A 172 9.96 12.33 13.84
C ASP A 172 8.56 11.98 14.40
N GLY A 173 7.51 12.55 13.80
CA GLY A 173 6.12 12.41 14.19
C GLY A 173 5.29 11.45 13.36
N GLY A 174 5.83 10.48 12.61
CA GLY A 174 5.05 9.70 11.62
C GLY A 174 3.71 9.09 12.08
N ALA A 175 3.53 8.78 13.38
CA ALA A 175 2.24 8.35 13.95
C ALA A 175 1.28 9.50 14.31
N GLN A 176 1.81 10.71 14.50
CA GLN A 176 1.12 11.91 14.96
C GLN A 176 0.09 12.43 13.95
N PRO A 177 0.38 12.58 12.63
CA PRO A 177 -0.64 12.97 11.65
C PRO A 177 -1.86 12.04 11.67
N PHE A 178 -1.64 10.74 11.83
CA PHE A 178 -2.74 9.77 11.94
C PHE A 178 -3.59 9.99 13.20
N ARG A 179 -2.95 10.24 14.35
CA ARG A 179 -3.65 10.54 15.60
C ARG A 179 -4.41 11.87 15.54
N ASP A 180 -3.79 12.90 14.99
CA ASP A 180 -4.41 14.23 14.85
C ASP A 180 -5.62 14.17 13.92
N LEU A 181 -5.49 13.52 12.77
CA LEU A 181 -6.60 13.30 11.84
C LEU A 181 -7.73 12.49 12.48
N GLN A 182 -7.41 11.42 13.22
CA GLN A 182 -8.42 10.64 13.93
C GLN A 182 -9.15 11.49 14.98
N ASN A 183 -8.44 12.34 15.73
CA ASN A 183 -9.04 13.22 16.73
C ASN A 183 -9.99 14.25 16.09
N ILE A 184 -9.59 14.85 14.97
CA ILE A 184 -10.43 15.76 14.19
C ILE A 184 -11.73 15.06 13.77
N LEU A 185 -11.62 13.87 13.15
CA LEU A 185 -12.77 13.09 12.66
C LEU A 185 -13.71 12.66 13.79
N LYS A 186 -13.17 12.27 14.95
CA LYS A 186 -14.00 11.92 16.13
C LYS A 186 -14.75 13.14 16.67
N SER A 187 -14.16 14.33 16.58
CA SER A 187 -14.74 15.57 17.10
C SER A 187 -15.72 16.26 16.14
N SER A 188 -15.68 15.94 14.84
CA SER A 188 -16.45 16.66 13.81
C SER A 188 -17.93 16.22 13.71
N GLY A 189 -18.31 15.07 14.29
CA GLY A 189 -19.67 14.52 14.18
C GLY A 189 -20.05 14.05 12.76
N THR A 190 -19.10 14.00 11.83
CA THR A 190 -19.31 13.58 10.43
C THR A 190 -19.07 12.08 10.21
N SER A 191 -19.61 11.51 9.13
CA SER A 191 -19.29 10.14 8.67
C SER A 191 -18.00 10.04 7.84
N THR A 192 -17.22 11.12 7.75
CA THR A 192 -15.97 11.20 6.98
C THR A 192 -14.94 10.19 7.49
N VAL A 193 -14.17 9.61 6.55
CA VAL A 193 -13.11 8.64 6.84
C VAL A 193 -11.76 9.11 6.30
N ALA A 194 -10.68 8.62 6.90
CA ALA A 194 -9.31 8.93 6.50
C ALA A 194 -8.71 7.85 5.60
N TRP A 195 -8.09 8.25 4.48
CA TRP A 195 -7.29 7.40 3.59
C TRP A 195 -5.88 7.97 3.49
N VAL A 196 -4.87 7.10 3.38
CA VAL A 196 -3.56 7.47 2.84
C VAL A 196 -3.63 7.30 1.32
N GLY A 197 -3.77 8.40 0.58
CA GLY A 197 -3.92 8.39 -0.88
C GLY A 197 -2.61 8.12 -1.64
N GLU A 198 -1.46 8.35 -1.01
CA GLU A 198 -0.13 8.02 -1.54
C GLU A 198 0.91 7.99 -0.41
N ALA A 199 1.70 6.93 -0.32
CA ALA A 199 2.88 6.90 0.54
C ALA A 199 3.94 5.92 0.02
N GLY A 200 5.19 6.40 -0.12
CA GLY A 200 6.34 5.60 -0.58
C GLY A 200 7.52 5.55 0.39
N GLY A 201 7.45 6.27 1.52
CA GLY A 201 8.45 6.32 2.60
C GLY A 201 9.80 6.98 2.25
N ALA A 202 10.18 7.00 0.97
CA ALA A 202 11.28 7.78 0.44
C ALA A 202 10.85 8.48 -0.86
N TYR A 203 10.96 9.80 -0.89
CA TYR A 203 10.63 10.62 -2.06
C TYR A 203 11.66 10.46 -3.20
N ASN A 204 11.39 11.08 -4.35
CA ASN A 204 12.25 11.04 -5.55
C ASN A 204 12.57 9.62 -6.01
N SER A 205 11.52 8.85 -6.29
CA SER A 205 11.62 7.48 -6.81
C SER A 205 12.26 6.45 -5.86
N GLY A 206 12.43 6.78 -4.58
CA GLY A 206 13.05 5.89 -3.60
C GLY A 206 14.52 5.61 -3.89
N ARG A 207 15.06 4.55 -3.27
CA ARG A 207 16.49 4.20 -3.32
C ARG A 207 16.67 2.73 -3.67
N ASN A 208 17.43 2.47 -4.73
CA ASN A 208 17.77 1.11 -5.14
C ASN A 208 18.50 0.36 -4.01
N LEU A 209 18.20 -0.93 -3.87
CA LEU A 209 18.64 -1.82 -2.79
C LEU A 209 18.22 -1.37 -1.38
N VAL A 210 17.28 -0.42 -1.28
CA VAL A 210 16.65 -0.03 -0.02
C VAL A 210 15.15 -0.17 -0.17
N THR A 211 14.49 0.70 -0.95
CA THR A 211 13.03 0.73 -1.07
C THR A 211 12.44 -0.39 -1.94
N ASN A 212 13.28 -1.11 -2.69
CA ASN A 212 12.95 -2.33 -3.43
C ASN A 212 13.61 -3.58 -2.82
N ALA A 213 14.09 -3.49 -1.58
CA ALA A 213 14.74 -4.57 -0.85
C ALA A 213 13.98 -4.92 0.44
N PHE A 214 14.36 -6.02 1.07
CA PHE A 214 13.70 -6.57 2.26
C PHE A 214 13.64 -5.56 3.42
N VAL A 215 14.70 -4.77 3.61
CA VAL A 215 14.77 -3.77 4.68
C VAL A 215 13.57 -2.80 4.69
N PHE A 216 12.96 -2.53 3.54
CA PHE A 216 11.82 -1.62 3.47
C PHE A 216 10.51 -2.24 3.94
N SER A 217 10.43 -3.57 3.99
CA SER A 217 9.24 -4.29 4.47
C SER A 217 8.98 -4.02 5.95
N PHE A 218 10.02 -3.72 6.73
CA PHE A 218 9.88 -3.24 8.10
C PHE A 218 9.08 -1.93 8.17
N TRP A 219 9.50 -0.92 7.39
CA TRP A 219 8.83 0.36 7.34
C TRP A 219 7.40 0.20 6.82
N TYR A 220 7.23 -0.53 5.72
CA TYR A 220 5.94 -0.63 5.07
C TYR A 220 4.88 -1.31 5.95
N LEU A 221 5.20 -2.47 6.53
CA LEU A 221 4.27 -3.18 7.42
C LEU A 221 4.02 -2.41 8.73
N ASP A 222 4.99 -1.65 9.19
CA ASP A 222 4.82 -0.74 10.34
C ASP A 222 3.84 0.40 10.02
N GLN A 223 3.92 1.00 8.83
CA GLN A 223 2.94 2.01 8.39
C GLN A 223 1.52 1.45 8.27
N LEU A 224 1.37 0.23 7.72
CA LEU A 224 0.07 -0.44 7.67
C LEU A 224 -0.49 -0.68 9.08
N GLY A 225 0.35 -1.14 10.01
CA GLY A 225 -0.01 -1.33 11.42
C GLY A 225 -0.42 -0.03 12.13
N MET A 226 0.35 1.04 11.98
CA MET A 226 0.04 2.32 12.61
C MET A 226 -1.23 2.95 12.04
N SER A 227 -1.34 3.01 10.71
CA SER A 227 -2.50 3.61 10.04
C SER A 227 -3.80 2.85 10.37
N SER A 228 -3.78 1.51 10.35
CA SER A 228 -4.96 0.71 10.71
C SER A 228 -5.38 0.91 12.18
N SER A 229 -4.42 0.99 13.09
CA SER A 229 -4.66 1.22 14.53
C SER A 229 -5.29 2.59 14.82
N THR A 230 -5.09 3.55 13.91
CA THR A 230 -5.69 4.89 13.95
C THR A 230 -6.97 5.03 13.10
N ASP A 231 -7.58 3.92 12.70
CA ASP A 231 -8.84 3.91 11.95
C ASP A 231 -8.76 4.55 10.55
N THR A 232 -7.55 4.63 9.98
CA THR A 232 -7.36 4.90 8.54
C THR A 232 -7.91 3.71 7.76
N LYS A 233 -8.73 3.96 6.73
CA LYS A 233 -9.52 2.91 6.05
C LYS A 233 -8.85 2.29 4.85
N THR A 234 -7.93 3.00 4.20
CA THR A 234 -7.21 2.57 3.00
C THR A 234 -5.80 3.14 3.03
N TYR A 235 -4.82 2.38 2.54
CA TYR A 235 -3.42 2.77 2.42
C TYR A 235 -2.87 2.51 1.02
N CYS A 236 -2.64 3.57 0.25
CA CYS A 236 -2.13 3.51 -1.12
C CYS A 236 -0.61 3.61 -1.16
N ARG A 237 0.04 2.47 -1.44
CA ARG A 237 1.49 2.39 -1.63
C ARG A 237 1.93 3.02 -2.94
N GLN A 238 2.82 4.02 -2.85
CA GLN A 238 3.63 4.48 -3.98
C GLN A 238 4.78 3.49 -4.20
N SER A 239 4.78 2.69 -5.27
CA SER A 239 3.75 2.51 -6.32
C SER A 239 3.54 1.02 -6.60
N LEU A 240 2.54 0.65 -7.39
CA LEU A 240 2.42 -0.72 -7.91
C LEU A 240 3.68 -1.08 -8.73
N ILE A 241 4.13 -0.15 -9.57
CA ILE A 241 5.30 -0.29 -10.44
C ILE A 241 5.89 1.08 -10.78
N GLY A 242 7.19 1.13 -11.05
CA GLY A 242 7.93 2.35 -11.33
C GLY A 242 8.54 2.94 -10.07
N GLY A 243 9.71 3.56 -10.20
CA GLY A 243 10.50 3.94 -9.04
C GLY A 243 11.14 2.72 -8.34
N ASN A 244 12.15 2.98 -7.53
CA ASN A 244 12.78 1.96 -6.68
C ASN A 244 11.90 1.56 -5.50
N TYR A 245 10.74 2.16 -5.27
CA TYR A 245 9.79 1.75 -4.23
C TYR A 245 8.65 0.86 -4.77
N GLY A 246 8.63 0.60 -6.08
CA GLY A 246 7.56 -0.13 -6.74
C GLY A 246 7.38 -1.52 -6.14
N LEU A 247 6.14 -1.97 -5.95
CA LEU A 247 5.84 -3.32 -5.50
C LEU A 247 6.34 -4.36 -6.52
N LEU A 248 6.35 -4.01 -7.80
CA LEU A 248 6.90 -4.80 -8.88
C LEU A 248 8.18 -4.17 -9.42
N ASN A 249 9.16 -5.01 -9.76
CA ASN A 249 10.34 -4.57 -10.50
C ASN A 249 9.94 -3.98 -11.85
N THR A 250 10.43 -2.78 -12.15
CA THR A 250 10.08 -2.01 -13.37
C THR A 250 10.39 -2.75 -14.68
N THR A 251 11.43 -3.59 -14.71
CA THR A 251 11.90 -4.26 -15.93
C THR A 251 11.39 -5.69 -16.02
N THR A 252 11.52 -6.45 -14.93
CA THR A 252 11.23 -7.90 -14.92
C THR A 252 9.81 -8.22 -14.47
N TYR A 253 9.09 -7.27 -13.85
CA TYR A 253 7.79 -7.46 -13.19
C TYR A 253 7.82 -8.46 -12.03
N VAL A 254 9.00 -8.96 -11.65
CA VAL A 254 9.14 -9.80 -10.46
C VAL A 254 8.77 -8.96 -9.24
N PRO A 255 7.91 -9.45 -8.34
CA PRO A 255 7.57 -8.72 -7.14
C PRO A 255 8.77 -8.46 -6.24
N ASN A 256 8.89 -7.23 -5.76
CA ASN A 256 9.81 -6.87 -4.70
C ASN A 256 9.28 -7.36 -3.34
N PRO A 257 10.12 -7.45 -2.29
CA PRO A 257 9.73 -7.96 -0.97
C PRO A 257 8.42 -7.39 -0.42
N ASP A 258 8.20 -6.09 -0.57
CA ASP A 258 7.01 -5.40 -0.09
C ASP A 258 5.69 -5.87 -0.72
N TYR A 259 5.73 -6.42 -1.93
CA TYR A 259 4.55 -7.00 -2.55
C TYR A 259 4.06 -8.22 -1.76
N TYR A 260 4.98 -9.10 -1.36
CA TYR A 260 4.65 -10.28 -0.56
C TYR A 260 4.19 -9.88 0.85
N SER A 261 4.81 -8.85 1.44
CA SER A 261 4.35 -8.26 2.69
C SER A 261 2.91 -7.75 2.62
N ALA A 262 2.58 -6.96 1.59
CA ALA A 262 1.22 -6.48 1.36
C ALA A 262 0.24 -7.62 1.09
N LEU A 263 0.65 -8.64 0.33
CA LEU A 263 -0.21 -9.77 0.00
C LEU A 263 -0.52 -10.64 1.23
N LEU A 264 0.46 -10.87 2.11
CA LEU A 264 0.21 -11.55 3.39
C LEU A 264 -0.69 -10.73 4.31
N TRP A 265 -0.46 -9.42 4.42
CA TRP A 265 -1.36 -8.53 5.14
C TRP A 265 -2.79 -8.67 4.59
N HIS A 266 -2.95 -8.52 3.27
CA HIS A 266 -4.23 -8.60 2.60
C HIS A 266 -4.95 -9.94 2.84
N ARG A 267 -4.22 -11.06 2.89
CA ARG A 267 -4.79 -12.40 3.10
C ARG A 267 -5.11 -12.73 4.55
N LEU A 268 -4.36 -12.17 5.51
CA LEU A 268 -4.39 -12.62 6.90
C LEU A 268 -5.02 -11.61 7.87
N MET A 269 -4.82 -10.31 7.64
CA MET A 269 -5.26 -9.24 8.55
C MET A 269 -6.69 -8.82 8.20
N GLY A 270 -7.65 -9.09 9.08
CA GLY A 270 -9.06 -8.75 8.86
C GLY A 270 -9.38 -7.28 9.17
N ARG A 271 -10.62 -6.87 8.91
CA ARG A 271 -11.07 -5.47 9.04
C ARG A 271 -11.12 -4.93 10.47
N LYS A 272 -11.32 -5.81 11.45
CA LYS A 272 -11.49 -5.44 12.85
C LYS A 272 -10.11 -5.40 13.52
N VAL A 273 -9.58 -4.19 13.69
CA VAL A 273 -8.30 -3.93 14.35
C VAL A 273 -8.46 -4.08 15.86
N LEU A 274 -7.51 -4.74 16.52
CA LEU A 274 -7.50 -4.98 17.96
C LEU A 274 -6.48 -4.06 18.62
N SER A 275 -6.85 -3.52 19.78
CA SER A 275 -5.90 -2.77 20.61
C SER A 275 -4.77 -3.69 21.05
N THR A 276 -3.54 -3.34 20.67
CA THR A 276 -2.36 -4.17 20.86
C THR A 276 -1.30 -3.38 21.61
N SER A 277 -0.71 -3.98 22.63
CA SER A 277 0.47 -3.43 23.30
C SER A 277 1.52 -4.53 23.42
N PHE A 278 2.79 -4.12 23.37
CA PHE A 278 3.92 -5.01 23.58
C PHE A 278 4.66 -4.58 24.84
N VAL A 279 4.83 -5.51 25.78
CA VAL A 279 5.59 -5.29 27.01
C VAL A 279 6.95 -5.96 26.85
N GLY A 280 8.00 -5.16 26.75
CA GLY A 280 9.37 -5.65 26.53
C GLY A 280 10.25 -4.59 25.88
N THR A 281 11.14 -5.02 24.99
CA THR A 281 11.99 -4.12 24.20
C THR A 281 11.16 -3.25 23.24
N ASN A 282 11.61 -2.02 23.02
CA ASN A 282 11.03 -1.10 22.03
C ASN A 282 11.38 -1.48 20.57
N LYS A 283 12.20 -2.52 20.36
CA LYS A 283 12.58 -3.03 19.03
C LYS A 283 11.59 -4.04 18.45
N ILE A 284 10.58 -4.44 19.21
CA ILE A 284 9.46 -5.21 18.68
C ILE A 284 8.27 -4.29 18.43
N ARG A 285 7.71 -4.35 17.24
CA ARG A 285 6.43 -3.71 16.91
C ARG A 285 5.38 -4.79 16.73
N ALA A 286 4.21 -4.58 17.32
CA ALA A 286 3.15 -5.58 17.39
C ALA A 286 1.80 -4.96 17.01
N TYR A 287 1.10 -5.63 16.09
CA TYR A 287 -0.24 -5.25 15.64
C TYR A 287 -1.11 -6.50 15.60
N ALA A 288 -2.39 -6.38 15.96
CA ALA A 288 -3.32 -7.50 15.96
C ALA A 288 -4.65 -7.11 15.33
N HIS A 289 -5.19 -8.02 14.53
CA HIS A 289 -6.49 -7.90 13.89
C HIS A 289 -7.28 -9.19 14.13
N CYS A 290 -8.61 -9.13 14.04
CA CYS A 290 -9.37 -10.36 13.80
C CYS A 290 -8.88 -11.01 12.50
N ALA A 291 -8.84 -12.34 12.44
CA ALA A 291 -8.36 -13.03 11.25
C ALA A 291 -9.29 -12.77 10.05
N LYS A 292 -8.72 -12.55 8.85
CA LYS A 292 -9.52 -12.34 7.65
C LYS A 292 -10.19 -13.65 7.22
N ASN A 293 -11.47 -13.58 6.88
CA ASN A 293 -12.29 -14.69 6.35
C ASN A 293 -12.15 -16.01 7.10
N SER A 294 -11.85 -15.94 8.40
CA SER A 294 -11.57 -17.12 9.20
C SER A 294 -11.66 -16.85 10.70
N PRO A 295 -11.82 -17.90 11.53
CA PRO A 295 -11.90 -17.72 12.97
C PRO A 295 -10.54 -17.33 13.57
N GLY A 296 -10.59 -16.58 14.67
CA GLY A 296 -9.42 -16.27 15.49
C GLY A 296 -8.90 -14.84 15.29
N ILE A 297 -7.62 -14.66 15.61
CA ILE A 297 -6.90 -13.41 15.40
C ILE A 297 -5.66 -13.64 14.53
N THR A 298 -5.15 -12.56 13.93
CA THR A 298 -3.85 -12.53 13.26
C THR A 298 -2.99 -11.48 13.95
N LEU A 299 -1.76 -11.86 14.29
CA LEU A 299 -0.72 -10.97 14.81
C LEU A 299 0.29 -10.67 13.72
N LEU A 300 0.76 -9.44 13.67
CA LEU A 300 1.97 -9.02 12.98
C LEU A 300 3.00 -8.62 14.04
N LEU A 301 4.16 -9.26 14.00
CA LEU A 301 5.31 -8.95 14.85
C LEU A 301 6.50 -8.59 13.99
N ILE A 302 7.12 -7.45 14.26
CA ILE A 302 8.27 -6.92 13.53
C ILE A 302 9.43 -6.83 14.50
N ASN A 303 10.52 -7.57 14.25
CA ASN A 303 11.73 -7.49 15.07
C ASN A 303 12.81 -6.66 14.39
N LEU A 304 13.11 -5.51 14.98
CA LEU A 304 14.14 -4.57 14.54
C LEU A 304 15.48 -4.78 15.27
N ASP A 305 15.57 -5.76 16.17
CA ASP A 305 16.84 -6.14 16.78
C ASP A 305 17.70 -6.95 15.81
N ASN A 306 19.00 -6.68 15.82
CA ASN A 306 19.97 -7.25 14.88
C ASN A 306 20.60 -8.56 15.36
N SER A 307 20.42 -8.93 16.62
CA SER A 307 21.14 -10.05 17.24
C SER A 307 20.26 -10.90 18.13
N THR A 308 19.16 -10.36 18.64
CA THR A 308 18.32 -11.02 19.64
C THR A 308 17.01 -11.53 19.03
N ALA A 309 16.83 -12.85 19.06
CA ALA A 309 15.53 -13.46 18.83
C ALA A 309 14.64 -13.22 20.06
N VAL A 310 13.37 -12.88 19.84
CA VAL A 310 12.42 -12.60 20.93
C VAL A 310 11.38 -13.70 21.01
N GLN A 311 11.19 -14.26 22.20
CA GLN A 311 10.07 -15.15 22.51
C GLN A 311 8.89 -14.33 23.01
N VAL A 312 7.75 -14.42 22.33
CA VAL A 312 6.55 -13.64 22.62
C VAL A 312 5.52 -14.53 23.31
N GLY A 313 5.15 -14.13 24.53
CA GLY A 313 3.97 -14.65 25.22
C GLY A 313 2.74 -13.81 24.88
N LEU A 314 1.58 -14.45 24.77
CA LEU A 314 0.32 -13.77 24.47
C LEU A 314 -0.58 -13.73 25.69
N SER A 315 -1.11 -12.54 25.96
CA SER A 315 -2.17 -12.32 26.93
C SER A 315 -3.32 -11.59 26.24
N VAL A 316 -4.55 -11.95 26.60
CA VAL A 316 -5.77 -11.38 26.02
C VAL A 316 -6.62 -10.87 27.18
N GLU A 317 -6.77 -9.55 27.26
CA GLU A 317 -7.66 -8.93 28.23
C GLU A 317 -9.08 -8.83 27.67
N ASN A 318 -9.98 -9.68 28.16
CA ASN A 318 -11.40 -9.56 27.87
C ASN A 318 -12.05 -8.59 28.87
N ILE A 319 -12.51 -7.42 28.38
CA ILE A 319 -13.24 -6.41 29.18
C ILE A 319 -14.60 -6.94 29.69
N VAL A 320 -15.04 -8.15 29.28
CA VAL A 320 -16.37 -8.70 29.61
C VAL A 320 -16.45 -9.37 31.00
N GLN A 321 -15.38 -9.43 31.81
CA GLN A 321 -15.47 -10.00 33.16
C GLN A 321 -14.77 -9.17 34.24
N GLN A 322 -15.33 -8.00 34.56
CA GLN A 322 -15.12 -7.36 35.86
C GLN A 322 -16.06 -7.87 36.96
N THR A 323 -16.75 -8.99 36.75
CA THR A 323 -17.41 -9.71 37.85
C THR A 323 -17.05 -11.20 37.84
N ARG A 324 -16.28 -11.57 38.88
CA ARG A 324 -16.01 -12.92 39.42
C ARG A 324 -14.95 -13.79 38.72
N LYS A 325 -13.82 -13.92 39.42
CA LYS A 325 -12.83 -15.02 39.43
C LYS A 325 -12.43 -15.57 38.05
N THR A 326 -11.20 -15.24 37.65
CA THR A 326 -10.40 -15.91 36.62
C THR A 326 -10.74 -17.40 36.47
N LYS A 327 -11.61 -17.71 35.51
CA LYS A 327 -11.80 -19.05 34.97
C LYS A 327 -11.28 -19.01 33.55
N PHE A 328 -10.22 -19.78 33.31
CA PHE A 328 -9.74 -20.12 31.98
C PHE A 328 -10.92 -20.46 31.08
N THR A 329 -11.04 -19.74 29.97
CA THR A 329 -12.11 -19.95 28.99
C THR A 329 -12.08 -21.38 28.48
N SER A 330 -13.21 -22.06 28.67
CA SER A 330 -13.54 -23.40 28.20
C SER A 330 -13.20 -23.58 26.72
N ILE A 331 -12.31 -24.53 26.42
CA ILE A 331 -12.08 -25.08 25.09
C ILE A 331 -13.38 -25.77 24.65
N TYR A 332 -14.13 -25.15 23.72
CA TYR A 332 -15.32 -25.77 23.15
C TYR A 332 -14.92 -27.06 22.39
N LYS A 333 -15.46 -28.18 22.85
CA LYS A 333 -15.38 -29.50 22.21
C LYS A 333 -16.23 -29.51 20.93
N HIS A 334 -15.61 -29.31 19.77
CA HIS A 334 -15.90 -29.99 18.49
C HIS A 334 -15.14 -29.34 17.31
N HIS A 335 -13.83 -29.14 17.45
CA HIS A 335 -12.96 -28.86 16.31
C HIS A 335 -11.86 -29.91 16.24
N THR A 336 -11.58 -30.39 15.04
CA THR A 336 -10.48 -31.34 14.84
C THR A 336 -9.18 -30.69 15.28
N LYS A 337 -8.25 -31.46 15.88
CA LYS A 337 -6.97 -30.94 16.41
C LYS A 337 -6.18 -30.11 15.37
N PHE A 338 -6.42 -30.37 14.08
CA PHE A 338 -5.84 -29.65 12.95
C PHE A 338 -6.36 -28.22 12.76
N GLU A 339 -7.62 -27.92 13.09
CA GLU A 339 -8.22 -26.58 12.93
C GLU A 339 -7.73 -25.56 13.98
N MET A 340 -7.08 -26.03 15.05
CA MET A 340 -6.62 -25.18 16.16
C MET A 340 -5.10 -24.94 16.18
N MET A 341 -4.36 -25.44 15.19
CA MET A 341 -2.92 -25.16 15.08
C MET A 341 -2.68 -23.69 14.75
N ARG A 342 -1.61 -23.11 15.31
CA ARG A 342 -1.15 -21.78 14.97
C ARG A 342 -0.46 -21.82 13.61
N GLU A 343 -0.76 -20.86 12.75
CA GLU A 343 -0.16 -20.72 11.43
C GLU A 343 0.82 -19.54 11.43
N GLU A 344 2.09 -19.81 11.14
CA GLU A 344 3.17 -18.83 11.18
C GLU A 344 3.77 -18.59 9.78
N TYR A 345 3.99 -17.32 9.46
CA TYR A 345 4.58 -16.85 8.22
C TYR A 345 5.78 -15.97 8.55
N HIS A 346 6.96 -16.58 8.60
CA HIS A 346 8.23 -15.91 8.88
C HIS A 346 8.81 -15.35 7.60
N LEU A 347 8.95 -14.03 7.52
CA LEU A 347 9.60 -13.33 6.42
C LEU A 347 11.02 -12.96 6.82
N THR A 348 11.97 -13.39 6.00
CA THR A 348 13.40 -13.10 6.18
C THR A 348 14.04 -12.72 4.84
N PRO A 349 15.13 -11.95 4.85
CA PRO A 349 15.91 -11.73 3.64
C PRO A 349 16.71 -12.98 3.28
N LYS A 350 16.99 -13.14 1.99
CA LYS A 350 17.94 -14.16 1.54
C LYS A 350 19.31 -13.94 2.17
N ASP A 351 19.92 -15.01 2.67
CA ASP A 351 21.25 -15.04 3.27
C ASP A 351 21.45 -14.07 4.46
N GLY A 352 20.35 -13.56 5.05
CA GLY A 352 20.43 -12.53 6.09
C GLY A 352 20.70 -11.11 5.58
N ASP A 353 20.77 -10.90 4.26
CA ASP A 353 21.08 -9.61 3.66
C ASP A 353 19.85 -8.70 3.56
N LEU A 354 19.78 -7.69 4.43
CA LEU A 354 18.71 -6.69 4.44
C LEU A 354 18.52 -5.95 3.11
N HIS A 355 19.56 -5.85 2.28
CA HIS A 355 19.51 -5.22 0.96
C HIS A 355 19.08 -6.18 -0.16
N SER A 356 18.82 -7.45 0.18
CA SER A 356 18.31 -8.44 -0.76
C SER A 356 16.91 -8.07 -1.25
N GLN A 357 16.72 -8.17 -2.57
CA GLN A 357 15.41 -8.10 -3.21
C GLN A 357 14.70 -9.46 -3.23
N THR A 358 15.33 -10.50 -2.70
CA THR A 358 14.76 -11.84 -2.56
C THR A 358 14.30 -12.07 -1.13
N MET A 359 13.01 -12.33 -0.97
CA MET A 359 12.37 -12.64 0.32
C MET A 359 12.15 -14.15 0.45
N LEU A 360 12.32 -14.66 1.66
CA LEU A 360 11.99 -16.03 2.04
C LEU A 360 10.71 -16.02 2.88
N LEU A 361 9.87 -17.03 2.68
CA LEU A 361 8.77 -17.39 3.57
C LEU A 361 9.12 -18.70 4.26
N ASN A 362 9.18 -18.69 5.59
CA ASN A 362 9.46 -19.88 6.40
C ASN A 362 10.77 -20.59 6.02
N GLY A 363 11.77 -19.83 5.54
CA GLY A 363 13.08 -20.35 5.10
C GLY A 363 13.16 -20.73 3.62
N GLU A 364 12.06 -20.63 2.87
CA GLU A 364 12.01 -20.97 1.45
C GLU A 364 11.87 -19.72 0.58
N ILE A 365 12.60 -19.65 -0.54
CA ILE A 365 12.54 -18.50 -1.45
C ILE A 365 11.15 -18.41 -2.09
N ILE A 366 10.54 -17.23 -2.03
CA ILE A 366 9.30 -16.96 -2.76
C ILE A 366 9.67 -16.61 -4.20
N TYR A 367 9.52 -17.55 -5.14
CA TYR A 367 9.78 -17.32 -6.56
C TYR A 367 8.48 -17.33 -7.36
N VAL A 368 8.33 -16.37 -8.27
CA VAL A 368 7.25 -16.39 -9.27
C VAL A 368 7.72 -17.26 -10.44
N ASN A 369 6.85 -18.16 -10.91
CA ASN A 369 7.19 -19.00 -12.07
C ASN A 369 7.17 -18.19 -13.38
N SER A 370 7.61 -18.80 -14.48
CA SER A 370 7.65 -18.16 -15.81
C SER A 370 6.28 -17.68 -16.31
N SER A 371 5.18 -18.17 -15.73
CA SER A 371 3.81 -17.77 -16.05
C SER A 371 3.32 -16.57 -15.25
N GLY A 372 4.14 -15.98 -14.37
CA GLY A 372 3.74 -14.83 -13.55
C GLY A 372 2.83 -15.20 -12.37
N ILE A 373 2.75 -16.49 -12.01
CA ILE A 373 1.89 -16.96 -10.92
C ILE A 373 2.68 -16.95 -9.61
N ILE A 374 2.11 -16.28 -8.60
CA ILE A 374 2.64 -16.27 -7.24
C ILE A 374 2.38 -17.65 -6.62
N PRO A 375 3.40 -18.31 -6.04
CA PRO A 375 3.19 -19.59 -5.38
C PRO A 375 2.24 -19.45 -4.19
N PRO A 376 1.60 -20.54 -3.75
CA PRO A 376 0.91 -20.55 -2.47
C PRO A 376 1.85 -20.09 -1.35
N LEU A 377 1.39 -19.13 -0.55
CA LEU A 377 2.13 -18.67 0.62
C LEU A 377 1.71 -19.57 1.77
N GLU A 378 2.39 -20.69 1.94
CA GLU A 378 2.02 -21.72 2.92
C GLU A 378 2.55 -21.39 4.33
N PRO A 379 1.73 -21.53 5.38
CA PRO A 379 2.18 -21.35 6.75
C PRO A 379 3.00 -22.53 7.25
N ARG A 380 3.87 -22.26 8.21
CA ARG A 380 4.34 -23.28 9.16
C ARG A 380 3.25 -23.47 10.22
N ARG A 381 2.79 -24.71 10.40
CA ARG A 381 1.84 -25.05 11.47
C ARG A 381 2.57 -25.40 12.76
N VAL A 382 2.25 -24.70 13.83
CA VAL A 382 2.92 -24.79 15.13
C VAL A 382 1.89 -25.05 16.23
N ASN A 383 2.28 -25.84 17.24
CA ASN A 383 1.40 -26.09 18.37
C ASN A 383 1.17 -24.78 19.16
N PRO A 384 -0.09 -24.41 19.51
CA PRO A 384 -0.35 -23.21 20.29
C PRO A 384 0.40 -23.09 21.61
N SER A 385 0.82 -24.20 22.23
CA SER A 385 1.61 -24.20 23.47
C SER A 385 3.09 -23.83 23.26
N GLU A 386 3.61 -23.95 22.05
CA GLU A 386 4.98 -23.55 21.74
C GLU A 386 5.09 -22.03 21.72
N PRO A 387 6.20 -21.45 22.20
CA PRO A 387 6.38 -20.00 22.22
C PRO A 387 6.43 -19.45 20.79
N ILE A 388 5.99 -18.20 20.61
CA ILE A 388 6.11 -17.49 19.34
C ILE A 388 7.51 -16.88 19.28
N SER A 389 8.38 -17.42 18.44
CA SER A 389 9.75 -16.94 18.29
C SER A 389 9.87 -16.00 17.09
N VAL A 390 10.35 -14.77 17.28
CA VAL A 390 10.62 -13.83 16.19
C VAL A 390 12.13 -13.65 16.08
N ALA A 391 12.72 -14.06 14.95
CA ALA A 391 14.16 -13.97 14.72
C ALA A 391 14.65 -12.50 14.65
N PRO A 392 15.95 -12.24 14.81
CA PRO A 392 16.52 -10.91 14.56
C PRO A 392 16.24 -10.47 13.12
N PHE A 393 15.97 -9.19 12.90
CA PHE A 393 15.68 -8.63 11.58
C PHE A 393 14.72 -9.46 10.73
N SER A 394 13.61 -9.86 11.34
CA SER A 394 12.58 -10.64 10.67
C SER A 394 11.18 -10.10 10.97
N ILE A 395 10.23 -10.56 10.18
CA ILE A 395 8.82 -10.22 10.34
C ILE A 395 8.02 -11.51 10.44
N LEU A 396 7.03 -11.55 11.33
CA LEU A 396 6.16 -12.70 11.52
C LEU A 396 4.70 -12.29 11.42
N PHE A 397 3.94 -12.95 10.55
CA PHE A 397 2.49 -13.05 10.70
C PHE A 397 2.13 -14.35 11.42
N ALA A 398 1.35 -14.27 12.49
CA ALA A 398 0.88 -15.44 13.23
C ALA A 398 -0.65 -15.44 13.31
N ARG A 399 -1.31 -16.34 12.58
CA ARG A 399 -2.74 -16.57 12.68
C ARG A 399 -3.02 -17.60 13.77
N ILE A 400 -3.92 -17.27 14.67
CA ILE A 400 -4.20 -18.04 15.89
C ILE A 400 -5.70 -18.35 15.95
N PRO A 401 -6.14 -19.46 15.33
CA PRO A 401 -7.56 -19.85 15.30
C PRO A 401 -8.16 -20.12 16.69
N SER A 402 -7.33 -20.48 17.68
CA SER A 402 -7.80 -20.81 19.02
C SER A 402 -8.25 -19.61 19.86
N ILE A 403 -7.84 -18.38 19.51
CA ILE A 403 -8.23 -17.17 20.24
C ILE A 403 -9.53 -16.60 19.66
N GLN A 404 -10.66 -17.03 20.24
CA GLN A 404 -12.00 -16.63 19.80
C GLN A 404 -12.50 -15.42 20.59
N LEU A 405 -12.39 -14.23 20.03
CA LEU A 405 -12.92 -13.00 20.63
C LEU A 405 -14.36 -12.74 20.14
N PRO A 406 -15.29 -12.31 21.00
CA PRO A 406 -16.65 -11.94 20.58
C PRO A 406 -16.66 -10.88 19.46
N VAL A 407 -15.74 -9.91 19.52
CA VAL A 407 -15.62 -8.89 18.48
C VAL A 407 -15.20 -9.47 17.13
N CYS A 408 -14.53 -10.63 17.09
CA CYS A 408 -14.07 -11.29 15.87
C CYS A 408 -15.07 -12.29 15.28
N LYS A 409 -16.26 -12.44 15.89
CA LYS A 409 -17.35 -13.24 15.36
C LYS A 409 -18.22 -12.45 14.38
#